data_AF-A0A1F2RRW4-F1
#
_entry.id   AF-A0A1F2RRW4-F1
#
_cell.length_a   1.000
_cell.length_b   1.000
_cell.length_c   1.000
_cell.angle_alpha   90.00
_cell.angle_beta   90.00
_cell.angle_gamma   90.00
#
_symmetry.space_group_name_H-M   'P 1'
#
loop_
_entity.id
_entity.type
_entity.pdbx_description
1 polymer ?
#
loop_
_entity_poly.entity_id
_entity_poly.type
_entity_poly.pdbx_seq_one_letter_code
_entity_poly.pdbx_strand_id
1 'polypeptide(L)'
;MKQEILEKLAKLQADLKDLRQQVTKLAGDRVSKAAPRQLADAIATRWVEDLRSPLEHKFQIPAKTIEEISAGMKRLHIVSRPNNRKKSYLDATKQLLHKFDDRLVLPIKQAAFDDAEDPDLQSVIPGLGDDAESEYLREAIDAANAGFVRAAIVLGWCAAIDRIQRKVLALGLGTFNKASQALKAQTSGKFKRWNKEFSVSTMSELQTVFDTDLIVVMEGMELIDGNQAARLEVCFQYRNHSAHPGEAPIGKPHLVAFFSDIAQIILRNPKLDLASS
;
A
#
# COMPACT_ATOMS: atom_id res chain seq x y z
N MET A 1 -7.91 -3.08 -12.62
CA MET A 1 -7.62 -4.42 -12.04
C MET A 1 -8.85 -5.35 -12.00
N LYS A 2 -10.02 -4.89 -11.53
CA LYS A 2 -11.27 -5.68 -11.53
C LYS A 2 -11.66 -6.20 -12.93
N GLN A 3 -11.62 -5.33 -13.93
CA GLN A 3 -11.90 -5.67 -15.33
C GLN A 3 -10.92 -6.72 -15.90
N GLU A 4 -9.63 -6.59 -15.60
CA GLU A 4 -8.60 -7.53 -16.04
C GLU A 4 -8.84 -8.96 -15.49
N ILE A 5 -9.22 -9.07 -14.21
CA ILE A 5 -9.53 -10.37 -13.60
C ILE A 5 -10.80 -10.98 -14.20
N LEU A 6 -11.82 -10.16 -14.49
CA LEU A 6 -13.02 -10.61 -15.18
C LEU A 6 -12.71 -11.13 -16.60
N GLU A 7 -11.81 -10.48 -17.33
CA GLU A 7 -11.35 -10.94 -18.64
C GLU A 7 -10.57 -12.25 -18.55
N LYS A 8 -9.68 -12.40 -17.56
CA LYS A 8 -8.96 -13.65 -17.32
C LYS A 8 -9.91 -14.80 -16.96
N LEU A 9 -10.96 -14.53 -16.16
CA LEU A 9 -12.01 -15.51 -15.85
C LEU A 9 -12.85 -15.87 -17.06
N ALA A 10 -13.22 -14.90 -17.91
CA ALA A 10 -13.93 -15.17 -19.15
C ALA A 10 -13.10 -16.07 -20.08
N LYS A 11 -11.79 -15.79 -20.20
CA LYS A 11 -10.86 -16.62 -20.95
C LYS A 11 -10.74 -18.03 -20.37
N LEU A 12 -10.60 -18.16 -19.04
CA LEU A 12 -10.57 -19.46 -18.37
C LEU A 12 -11.84 -20.28 -18.65
N GLN A 13 -13.01 -19.63 -18.60
CA GLN A 13 -14.29 -20.28 -18.90
C GLN A 13 -14.38 -20.72 -20.37
N ALA A 14 -13.90 -19.90 -21.30
CA ALA A 14 -13.84 -20.22 -22.71
C ALA A 14 -12.91 -21.42 -22.97
N ASP A 15 -11.72 -21.42 -22.38
CA ASP A 15 -10.73 -22.50 -22.51
C ASP A 15 -11.28 -23.83 -21.94
N LEU A 16 -12.00 -23.78 -20.80
CA LEU A 16 -12.68 -24.96 -20.24
C LEU A 16 -13.79 -25.51 -21.16
N LYS A 17 -14.56 -24.62 -21.81
CA LYS A 17 -15.60 -25.01 -22.78
C LYS A 17 -14.98 -25.60 -24.05
N ASP A 18 -13.91 -24.99 -24.55
CA ASP A 18 -13.17 -25.49 -25.71
C ASP A 18 -12.55 -26.86 -25.43
N LEU A 19 -11.86 -27.03 -24.28
CA LEU A 19 -11.32 -28.32 -23.86
C LEU A 19 -12.40 -29.40 -23.83
N ARG A 20 -13.56 -29.10 -23.25
CA ARG A 20 -14.70 -30.03 -23.20
C ARG A 20 -15.18 -30.38 -24.62
N GLN A 21 -15.25 -29.41 -25.52
CA GLN A 21 -15.67 -29.64 -26.91
C GLN A 21 -14.64 -30.50 -27.67
N GLN A 22 -13.35 -30.20 -27.55
CA GLN A 22 -12.26 -30.96 -28.16
C GLN A 22 -12.29 -32.42 -27.70
N VAL A 23 -12.39 -32.65 -26.39
CA VAL A 23 -12.47 -33.99 -25.80
C VAL A 23 -13.74 -34.72 -26.27
N THR A 24 -14.88 -34.04 -26.39
CA THR A 24 -16.15 -34.63 -26.85
C THR A 24 -16.06 -35.11 -28.31
N LYS A 25 -15.37 -34.37 -29.18
CA LYS A 25 -15.19 -34.71 -30.60
C LYS A 25 -14.23 -35.87 -30.86
N LEU A 26 -13.49 -36.35 -29.85
CA LEU A 26 -12.62 -37.52 -30.01
C LEU A 26 -13.46 -38.79 -30.20
N ALA A 27 -13.12 -39.58 -31.23
CA ALA A 27 -13.79 -40.83 -31.57
C ALA A 27 -13.49 -41.98 -30.58
N GLY A 28 -12.38 -41.91 -29.83
CA GLY A 28 -12.00 -42.93 -28.85
C GLY A 28 -12.33 -42.57 -27.40
N ASP A 29 -12.36 -43.57 -26.53
CA ASP A 29 -12.65 -43.42 -25.10
C ASP A 29 -11.47 -42.86 -24.27
N ARG A 30 -10.32 -42.66 -24.91
CA ARG A 30 -9.11 -42.12 -24.28
C ARG A 30 -8.64 -40.86 -25.00
N VAL A 31 -8.15 -39.92 -24.20
CA VAL A 31 -7.51 -38.70 -24.68
C VAL A 31 -6.01 -38.98 -24.83
N SER A 32 -5.59 -39.32 -26.05
CA SER A 32 -4.19 -39.55 -26.41
C SER A 32 -3.56 -38.38 -27.15
N LYS A 33 -4.37 -37.51 -27.78
CA LYS A 33 -3.88 -36.33 -28.50
C LYS A 33 -3.24 -35.33 -27.54
N ALA A 34 -2.12 -34.74 -27.96
CA ALA A 34 -1.36 -33.77 -27.18
C ALA A 34 -2.15 -32.47 -26.92
N ALA A 35 -2.90 -31.97 -27.91
CA ALA A 35 -3.58 -30.67 -27.82
C ALA A 35 -4.57 -30.56 -26.63
N PRO A 36 -5.53 -31.49 -26.42
CA PRO A 36 -6.40 -31.43 -25.24
C PRO A 36 -5.65 -31.59 -23.90
N ARG A 37 -4.54 -32.34 -23.90
CA ARG A 37 -3.70 -32.54 -22.71
C ARG A 37 -2.97 -31.25 -22.34
N GLN A 38 -2.34 -30.60 -23.32
CA GLN A 38 -1.64 -29.33 -23.13
C GLN A 38 -2.60 -28.21 -22.72
N LEU A 39 -3.80 -28.15 -23.32
CA LEU A 39 -4.81 -27.17 -22.93
C LEU A 39 -5.28 -27.39 -21.48
N ALA A 40 -5.51 -28.64 -21.06
CA ALA A 40 -5.88 -28.97 -19.69
C ALA A 40 -4.80 -28.58 -18.66
N ASP A 41 -3.53 -28.81 -19.00
CA ASP A 41 -2.37 -28.41 -18.19
C ASP A 41 -2.28 -26.88 -18.08
N ALA A 42 -2.37 -26.17 -19.21
CA ALA A 42 -2.32 -24.72 -19.26
C ALA A 42 -3.45 -24.05 -18.44
N ILE A 43 -4.66 -24.61 -18.49
CA ILE A 43 -5.80 -24.16 -17.67
C ILE A 43 -5.49 -24.30 -16.18
N ALA A 44 -4.97 -25.45 -15.76
CA ALA A 44 -4.66 -25.71 -14.36
C ALA A 44 -3.51 -24.84 -13.84
N THR A 45 -2.48 -24.64 -14.65
CA THR A 45 -1.34 -23.76 -14.33
C THR A 45 -1.79 -22.30 -14.19
N ARG A 46 -2.56 -21.78 -15.16
CA ARG A 46 -3.10 -20.41 -15.11
C ARG A 46 -3.95 -20.16 -13.87
N TRP A 47 -4.73 -21.15 -13.42
CA TRP A 47 -5.48 -21.01 -12.17
C TRP A 47 -4.57 -20.73 -10.98
N VAL A 48 -3.48 -21.48 -10.84
CA VAL A 48 -2.56 -21.38 -9.70
C VAL A 48 -1.76 -20.08 -9.75
N GLU A 49 -1.24 -19.72 -10.92
CA GLU A 49 -0.32 -18.59 -11.08
C GLU A 49 -1.05 -17.24 -11.11
N ASP A 50 -2.15 -17.14 -11.87
CA ASP A 50 -2.74 -15.83 -12.19
C ASP A 50 -4.04 -15.52 -11.46
N LEU A 51 -4.81 -16.55 -11.08
CA LEU A 51 -6.20 -16.37 -10.67
C LEU A 51 -6.44 -16.65 -9.19
N ARG A 52 -5.81 -17.69 -8.62
CA ARG A 52 -6.10 -18.11 -7.23
C ARG A 52 -5.85 -16.99 -6.23
N SER A 53 -4.65 -16.42 -6.22
CA SER A 53 -4.26 -15.43 -5.21
C SER A 53 -5.15 -14.17 -5.25
N PRO A 54 -5.41 -13.53 -6.42
CA PRO A 54 -6.36 -12.43 -6.48
C PRO A 54 -7.77 -12.80 -6.00
N LEU A 55 -8.29 -13.97 -6.38
CA LEU A 55 -9.65 -14.37 -5.99
C LEU A 55 -9.78 -14.62 -4.49
N GLU A 56 -8.76 -15.23 -3.87
CA GLU A 56 -8.72 -15.56 -2.45
C GLU A 56 -8.51 -14.31 -1.59
N HIS A 57 -7.50 -13.50 -1.90
CA HIS A 57 -7.07 -12.40 -1.02
C HIS A 57 -7.68 -11.04 -1.39
N LYS A 58 -7.89 -10.76 -2.68
CA LYS A 58 -8.45 -9.47 -3.11
C LYS A 58 -9.96 -9.52 -3.14
N PHE A 59 -10.54 -10.45 -3.88
CA PHE A 59 -11.99 -10.58 -4.04
C PHE A 59 -12.70 -11.31 -2.89
N GLN A 60 -11.93 -11.78 -1.89
CA GLN A 60 -12.43 -12.44 -0.68
C GLN A 60 -13.47 -13.53 -1.00
N ILE A 61 -13.25 -14.26 -2.10
CA ILE A 61 -14.10 -15.39 -2.46
C ILE A 61 -14.02 -16.40 -1.31
N PRO A 62 -15.15 -16.95 -0.82
CA PRO A 62 -15.13 -17.84 0.33
C PRO A 62 -14.12 -18.99 0.15
N ALA A 63 -13.29 -19.23 1.18
CA ALA A 63 -12.19 -20.20 1.12
C ALA A 63 -12.66 -21.58 0.62
N LYS A 64 -13.83 -22.04 1.09
CA LYS A 64 -14.47 -23.27 0.62
C LYS A 64 -14.65 -23.33 -0.91
N THR A 65 -15.03 -22.23 -1.54
CA THR A 65 -15.20 -22.14 -3.00
C THR A 65 -13.85 -22.23 -3.72
N ILE A 66 -12.83 -21.55 -3.21
CA ILE A 66 -11.46 -21.60 -3.74
C ILE A 66 -10.88 -23.01 -3.63
N GLU A 67 -11.08 -23.68 -2.49
CA GLU A 67 -10.63 -25.05 -2.25
C GLU A 67 -11.32 -26.05 -3.20
N GLU A 68 -12.64 -25.95 -3.36
CA GLU A 68 -13.40 -26.80 -4.28
C GLU A 68 -12.94 -26.65 -5.73
N ILE A 69 -12.68 -25.42 -6.18
CA ILE A 69 -12.19 -25.15 -7.53
C ILE A 69 -10.75 -25.62 -7.68
N SER A 70 -9.90 -25.37 -6.69
CA SER A 70 -8.50 -25.82 -6.69
C SER A 70 -8.39 -27.35 -6.72
N ALA A 71 -9.28 -28.07 -6.03
CA ALA A 71 -9.37 -29.52 -6.12
C ALA A 71 -9.76 -29.97 -7.54
N GLY A 72 -10.69 -29.26 -8.19
CA GLY A 72 -11.06 -29.50 -9.58
C GLY A 72 -9.91 -29.24 -10.57
N MET A 73 -9.17 -28.15 -10.39
CA MET A 73 -8.00 -27.81 -11.22
C MET A 73 -6.85 -28.80 -11.02
N LYS A 74 -6.61 -29.24 -9.78
CA LYS A 74 -5.66 -30.33 -9.48
C LYS A 74 -6.06 -31.62 -10.18
N ARG A 75 -7.36 -31.97 -10.17
CA ARG A 75 -7.86 -33.14 -10.90
C ARG A 75 -7.63 -32.99 -12.41
N LEU A 76 -7.88 -31.80 -12.96
CA LEU A 76 -7.64 -31.49 -14.38
C LEU A 76 -6.16 -31.66 -14.76
N HIS A 77 -5.26 -31.17 -13.91
CA HIS A 77 -3.80 -31.34 -14.03
C HIS A 77 -3.35 -32.80 -13.97
N ILE A 78 -3.95 -33.59 -13.09
CA ILE A 78 -3.60 -35.02 -12.98
C ILE A 78 -4.04 -35.78 -14.24
N VAL A 79 -5.21 -35.46 -14.81
CA VAL A 79 -5.70 -36.15 -16.01
C VAL A 79 -5.01 -35.69 -17.29
N SER A 80 -4.36 -34.51 -17.32
CA SER A 80 -3.58 -34.00 -18.46
C SER A 80 -2.29 -34.78 -18.70
N ARG A 81 -1.67 -35.29 -17.62
CA ARG A 81 -0.34 -35.90 -17.65
C ARG A 81 -0.26 -37.24 -18.40
N PRO A 82 -1.02 -38.30 -18.05
CA PRO A 82 -1.03 -39.55 -18.82
C PRO A 82 -2.16 -39.60 -19.85
N ASN A 83 -2.13 -40.59 -20.75
CA ASN A 83 -3.30 -40.92 -21.57
C ASN A 83 -4.46 -41.37 -20.66
N ASN A 84 -5.47 -40.50 -20.49
CA ASN A 84 -6.58 -40.73 -19.57
C ASN A 84 -7.91 -40.98 -20.30
N ARG A 85 -8.94 -41.40 -19.57
CA ARG A 85 -10.28 -41.62 -20.12
C ARG A 85 -10.96 -40.29 -20.44
N LYS A 86 -11.68 -40.24 -21.56
CA LYS A 86 -12.54 -39.12 -21.98
C LYS A 86 -13.49 -38.69 -20.88
N LYS A 87 -14.11 -39.67 -20.21
CA LYS A 87 -15.02 -39.45 -19.07
C LYS A 87 -14.37 -38.62 -17.95
N SER A 88 -13.11 -38.88 -17.60
CA SER A 88 -12.39 -38.16 -16.53
C SER A 88 -12.27 -36.65 -16.81
N TYR A 89 -12.01 -36.28 -18.08
CA TYR A 89 -11.94 -34.88 -18.51
C TYR A 89 -13.31 -34.22 -18.51
N LEU A 90 -14.33 -34.92 -19.02
CA LEU A 90 -15.69 -34.40 -19.07
C LEU A 90 -16.26 -34.19 -17.66
N ASP A 91 -15.98 -35.09 -16.72
CA ASP A 91 -16.39 -34.95 -15.33
C ASP A 91 -15.68 -33.78 -14.65
N ALA A 92 -14.36 -33.65 -14.83
CA ALA A 92 -13.58 -32.55 -14.26
C ALA A 92 -14.03 -31.18 -14.81
N THR A 93 -14.16 -31.05 -16.14
CA THR A 93 -14.61 -29.80 -16.78
C THR A 93 -16.07 -29.48 -16.43
N LYS A 94 -16.96 -30.48 -16.32
CA LYS A 94 -18.35 -30.28 -15.86
C LYS A 94 -18.38 -29.74 -14.43
N GLN A 95 -17.58 -30.29 -13.53
CA GLN A 95 -17.52 -29.83 -12.14
C GLN A 95 -16.99 -28.39 -12.05
N LEU A 96 -15.97 -28.04 -12.84
CA LEU A 96 -15.41 -26.69 -12.88
C LEU A 96 -16.37 -25.65 -13.49
N LEU A 97 -17.11 -26.03 -14.53
CA LEU A 97 -18.09 -25.15 -15.18
C LEU A 97 -19.41 -25.02 -14.39
N HIS A 98 -19.68 -25.90 -13.43
CA HIS A 98 -20.92 -25.87 -12.66
C HIS A 98 -21.02 -24.60 -11.81
N LYS A 99 -22.04 -23.78 -12.09
CA LYS A 99 -22.29 -22.49 -11.45
C LYS A 99 -21.04 -21.57 -11.47
N PHE A 100 -20.27 -21.62 -12.54
CA PHE A 100 -19.03 -20.84 -12.67
C PHE A 100 -19.28 -19.34 -12.46
N ASP A 101 -20.31 -18.80 -13.13
CA ASP A 101 -20.61 -17.37 -13.07
C ASP A 101 -21.07 -16.99 -11.65
N ASP A 102 -21.96 -17.76 -11.03
CA ASP A 102 -22.44 -17.49 -9.66
C ASP A 102 -21.31 -17.57 -8.61
N ARG A 103 -20.34 -18.47 -8.80
CA ARG A 103 -19.28 -18.75 -7.81
C ARG A 103 -18.06 -17.83 -7.95
N LEU A 104 -17.78 -17.34 -9.15
CA LEU A 104 -16.57 -16.56 -9.43
C LEU A 104 -16.86 -15.18 -10.03
N VAL A 105 -17.80 -15.06 -10.97
CA VAL A 105 -18.01 -13.81 -11.71
C VAL A 105 -18.94 -12.87 -10.94
N LEU A 106 -20.05 -13.38 -10.43
CA LEU A 106 -21.06 -12.59 -9.72
C LEU A 106 -20.51 -11.96 -8.43
N PRO A 107 -19.75 -12.66 -7.56
CA PRO A 107 -19.18 -12.05 -6.36
C PRO A 107 -18.22 -10.91 -6.69
N ILE A 108 -17.45 -11.03 -7.78
CA ILE A 108 -16.54 -9.96 -8.22
C ILE A 108 -17.32 -8.76 -8.73
N LYS A 109 -18.40 -9.00 -9.51
CA LYS A 109 -19.26 -7.91 -10.01
C LYS A 109 -19.98 -7.19 -8.86
N GLN A 110 -20.50 -7.93 -7.90
CA GLN A 110 -21.24 -7.44 -6.74
C GLN A 110 -20.36 -6.81 -5.66
N ALA A 111 -19.09 -7.22 -5.57
CA ALA A 111 -18.15 -6.58 -4.68
C ALA A 111 -18.01 -5.11 -5.10
N ALA A 112 -18.39 -4.22 -4.18
CA ALA A 112 -18.06 -2.80 -4.19
C ALA A 112 -16.55 -2.67 -4.00
N PHE A 113 -15.82 -2.94 -5.08
CA PHE A 113 -14.46 -2.46 -5.22
C PHE A 113 -14.58 -0.99 -5.55
N ASP A 114 -14.31 -0.15 -4.57
CA ASP A 114 -13.81 1.17 -4.88
C ASP A 114 -12.54 0.94 -5.71
N ASP A 115 -12.53 1.43 -6.95
CA ASP A 115 -11.32 1.60 -7.76
C ASP A 115 -10.40 2.67 -7.13
N ALA A 116 -10.33 2.74 -5.80
CA ALA A 116 -9.21 3.34 -5.13
C ALA A 116 -8.02 2.43 -5.47
N GLU A 117 -7.30 2.82 -6.52
CA GLU A 117 -5.90 2.46 -6.73
C GLU A 117 -5.28 2.25 -5.35
N ASP A 118 -4.78 1.03 -5.10
CA ASP A 118 -3.94 0.75 -3.93
C ASP A 118 -2.94 1.90 -3.87
N PRO A 119 -3.09 2.87 -2.95
CA PRO A 119 -2.58 4.21 -3.18
C PRO A 119 -1.09 4.07 -3.40
N ASP A 120 -0.72 4.30 -4.66
CA ASP A 120 0.60 3.89 -5.11
C ASP A 120 1.56 4.76 -4.33
N LEU A 121 2.44 4.15 -3.55
CA LEU A 121 3.52 4.87 -2.89
C LEU A 121 4.29 5.66 -3.93
N GLN A 122 4.39 5.15 -5.17
CA GLN A 122 4.98 5.86 -6.31
C GLN A 122 4.16 7.03 -6.83
N SER A 123 2.92 7.27 -6.38
CA SER A 123 2.14 8.49 -6.68
C SER A 123 2.30 9.57 -5.62
N VAL A 124 2.64 9.19 -4.37
CA VAL A 124 2.91 10.12 -3.26
C VAL A 124 4.38 10.52 -3.20
N ILE A 125 5.29 9.59 -3.54
CA ILE A 125 6.75 9.76 -3.53
C ILE A 125 7.38 10.43 -4.79
N PRO A 126 6.79 10.46 -5.99
CA PRO A 126 7.53 10.89 -7.19
C PRO A 126 7.83 12.38 -7.08
N GLY A 127 9.11 12.74 -7.21
CA GLY A 127 9.62 14.10 -7.03
C GLY A 127 10.16 14.44 -5.63
N LEU A 128 10.16 13.48 -4.69
CA LEU A 128 10.85 13.60 -3.39
C LEU A 128 12.32 13.10 -3.43
N GLY A 129 12.81 12.76 -4.62
CA GLY A 129 14.12 12.13 -4.83
C GLY A 129 15.13 12.98 -5.61
N ASP A 130 14.79 14.22 -5.96
CA ASP A 130 15.74 15.12 -6.61
C ASP A 130 16.81 15.58 -5.59
N ASP A 131 18.02 15.82 -6.11
CA ASP A 131 19.34 15.92 -5.45
C ASP A 131 19.49 16.84 -4.21
N ALA A 132 18.41 17.42 -3.69
CA ALA A 132 18.36 18.31 -2.53
C ALA A 132 17.71 17.71 -1.26
N GLU A 133 17.11 16.51 -1.33
CA GLU A 133 16.44 15.91 -0.17
C GLU A 133 17.39 15.07 0.71
N SER A 134 17.10 14.98 2.01
CA SER A 134 18.02 14.39 3.00
C SER A 134 18.21 12.88 2.80
N GLU A 135 19.38 12.35 3.17
CA GLU A 135 19.67 10.90 3.09
C GLU A 135 18.59 10.04 3.77
N TYR A 136 18.00 10.55 4.85
CA TYR A 136 16.87 9.93 5.54
C TYR A 136 15.67 9.66 4.63
N LEU A 137 15.34 10.57 3.72
CA LEU A 137 14.19 10.40 2.84
C LEU A 137 14.43 9.32 1.80
N ARG A 138 15.64 9.29 1.23
CA ARG A 138 16.05 8.21 0.32
C ARG A 138 15.94 6.85 1.01
N GLU A 139 16.49 6.73 2.21
CA GLU A 139 16.39 5.49 2.99
C GLU A 139 14.93 5.14 3.35
N ALA A 140 14.09 6.14 3.61
CA ALA A 140 12.67 5.92 3.88
C ALA A 140 11.94 5.34 2.66
N ILE A 141 12.24 5.84 1.46
CA ILE A 141 11.70 5.35 0.19
C ILE A 141 12.18 3.92 -0.07
N ASP A 142 13.47 3.65 0.12
CA ASP A 142 14.05 2.31 -0.04
C ASP A 142 13.40 1.30 0.92
N ALA A 143 13.22 1.69 2.19
CA ALA A 143 12.52 0.88 3.19
C ALA A 143 11.07 0.61 2.79
N ALA A 144 10.36 1.62 2.26
CA ALA A 144 8.98 1.47 1.79
C ALA A 144 8.89 0.49 0.62
N ASN A 145 9.78 0.63 -0.37
CA ASN A 145 9.86 -0.24 -1.54
C ASN A 145 10.21 -1.68 -1.17
N ALA A 146 11.01 -1.89 -0.14
CA ALA A 146 11.34 -3.21 0.40
C ALA A 146 10.25 -3.81 1.31
N GLY A 147 9.14 -3.10 1.54
CA GLY A 147 8.04 -3.55 2.40
C GLY A 147 8.26 -3.35 3.90
N PHE A 148 9.31 -2.63 4.30
CA PHE A 148 9.61 -2.29 5.69
C PHE A 148 8.86 -1.04 6.15
N VAL A 149 7.54 -1.17 6.28
CA VAL A 149 6.59 -0.07 6.56
C VAL A 149 7.00 0.76 7.79
N ARG A 150 7.31 0.12 8.92
CA ARG A 150 7.66 0.80 10.17
C ARG A 150 8.97 1.59 10.02
N ALA A 151 9.97 1.00 9.36
CA ALA A 151 11.25 1.67 9.12
C ALA A 151 11.07 2.88 8.20
N ALA A 152 10.27 2.75 7.14
CA ALA A 152 9.95 3.85 6.24
C ALA A 152 9.29 5.04 6.96
N ILE A 153 8.34 4.79 7.86
CA ILE A 153 7.72 5.87 8.66
C ILE A 153 8.73 6.55 9.58
N VAL A 154 9.58 5.78 10.28
CA VAL A 154 10.60 6.34 11.17
C VAL A 154 11.59 7.22 10.39
N LEU A 155 12.10 6.73 9.27
CA LEU A 155 13.05 7.46 8.42
C LEU A 155 12.41 8.67 7.74
N GLY A 156 11.16 8.56 7.29
CA GLY A 156 10.42 9.69 6.73
C GLY A 156 10.17 10.79 7.76
N TRP A 157 9.99 10.43 9.04
CA TRP A 157 9.88 11.41 10.12
C TRP A 157 11.23 12.10 10.39
N CYS A 158 12.33 11.36 10.37
CA CYS A 158 13.67 11.93 10.44
C CYS A 158 13.91 12.95 9.32
N ALA A 159 13.48 12.65 8.10
CA ALA A 159 13.56 13.57 6.97
C ALA A 159 12.73 14.85 7.18
N ALA A 160 11.50 14.72 7.69
CA ALA A 160 10.64 15.87 7.98
C ALA A 160 11.25 16.78 9.07
N ILE A 161 11.76 16.20 10.16
CA ILE A 161 12.39 16.95 11.25
C ILE A 161 13.69 17.61 10.79
N ASP A 162 14.53 16.93 9.99
CA ASP A 162 15.74 17.53 9.41
C ASP A 162 15.40 18.76 8.55
N ARG A 163 14.36 18.67 7.70
CA ARG A 163 13.89 19.82 6.90
C ARG A 163 13.45 20.98 7.81
N ILE A 164 12.66 20.70 8.84
CA ILE A 164 12.20 21.72 9.80
C ILE A 164 13.38 22.38 10.50
N GLN A 165 14.30 21.60 11.05
CA GLN A 165 15.44 22.14 11.80
C GLN A 165 16.35 22.99 10.90
N ARG A 166 16.61 22.55 9.66
CA ARG A 166 17.35 23.34 8.68
C ARG A 166 16.65 24.65 8.34
N LYS A 167 15.32 24.63 8.18
CA LYS A 167 14.56 25.86 7.93
C LYS A 167 14.62 26.81 9.13
N VAL A 168 14.46 26.30 10.34
CA VAL A 168 14.60 27.10 11.57
C VAL A 168 16.00 27.71 11.67
N LEU A 169 17.04 26.95 11.33
CA LEU A 169 18.40 27.46 11.30
C LEU A 169 18.57 28.57 10.24
N ALA A 170 18.01 28.39 9.04
CA ALA A 170 18.05 29.38 7.96
C ALA A 170 17.29 30.68 8.32
N LEU A 171 16.16 30.59 9.02
CA LEU A 171 15.40 31.74 9.54
C LEU A 171 16.07 32.41 10.75
N GLY A 172 17.06 31.74 11.35
CA GLY A 172 17.78 32.17 12.54
C GLY A 172 17.13 31.69 13.84
N LEU A 173 17.96 31.12 14.73
CA LEU A 173 17.53 30.59 16.04
C LEU A 173 16.92 31.67 16.95
N GLY A 174 17.31 32.94 16.78
CA GLY A 174 16.69 34.05 17.49
C GLY A 174 15.21 34.23 17.15
N THR A 175 14.82 33.96 15.90
CA THR A 175 13.42 34.01 15.45
C THR A 175 12.60 32.91 16.13
N PHE A 176 13.16 31.70 16.20
CA PHE A 176 12.56 30.56 16.90
C PHE A 176 12.35 30.85 18.40
N ASN A 177 13.39 31.36 19.08
CA ASN A 177 13.31 31.70 20.49
C ASN A 177 12.23 32.76 20.76
N LYS A 178 12.19 33.83 19.96
CA LYS A 178 11.16 34.88 20.06
C LYS A 178 9.75 34.32 19.86
N ALA A 179 9.54 33.45 18.88
CA ALA A 179 8.25 32.81 18.65
C ALA A 179 7.81 31.96 19.86
N SER A 180 8.71 31.18 20.44
CA SER A 180 8.41 30.37 21.63
C SER A 180 8.04 31.23 22.85
N GLN A 181 8.72 32.37 23.05
CA GLN A 181 8.42 33.34 24.10
C GLN A 181 7.06 34.01 23.88
N ALA A 182 6.77 34.39 22.63
CA ALA A 182 5.49 34.98 22.26
C ALA A 182 4.33 34.00 22.49
N LEU A 183 4.51 32.71 22.15
CA LEU A 183 3.53 31.66 22.44
C LEU A 183 3.27 31.51 23.93
N LYS A 184 4.31 31.46 24.77
CA LYS A 184 4.19 31.36 26.24
C LYS A 184 3.46 32.56 26.85
N ALA A 185 3.60 33.75 26.25
CA ALA A 185 2.92 34.96 26.70
C ALA A 185 1.42 34.99 26.35
N GLN A 186 0.92 34.09 25.50
CA GLN A 186 -0.49 34.06 25.13
C GLN A 186 -1.36 33.57 26.29
N THR A 187 -2.32 34.40 26.71
CA THR A 187 -3.23 34.11 27.82
C THR A 187 -4.62 33.62 27.37
N SER A 188 -4.86 33.58 26.06
CA SER A 188 -6.13 33.19 25.42
C SER A 188 -5.88 32.38 24.13
N GLY A 189 -6.94 31.76 23.59
CA GLY A 189 -6.86 30.97 22.36
C GLY A 189 -6.20 29.60 22.52
N LYS A 190 -5.78 29.02 21.38
CA LYS A 190 -5.23 27.66 21.27
C LYS A 190 -3.99 27.45 22.16
N PHE A 191 -3.11 28.45 22.22
CA PHE A 191 -1.84 28.35 22.94
C PHE A 191 -1.90 28.77 24.40
N LYS A 192 -3.08 29.06 24.96
CA LYS A 192 -3.24 29.44 26.37
C LYS A 192 -2.59 28.47 27.37
N ARG A 193 -2.51 27.17 27.01
CA ARG A 193 -1.93 26.13 27.86
C ARG A 193 -0.43 25.90 27.62
N TRP A 194 0.12 26.55 26.60
CA TRP A 194 1.54 26.46 26.28
C TRP A 194 2.35 27.24 27.32
N ASN A 195 3.30 26.57 27.96
CA ASN A 195 4.08 27.14 29.07
C ASN A 195 5.60 27.04 28.86
N LYS A 196 6.03 26.58 27.68
CA LYS A 196 7.44 26.38 27.33
C LYS A 196 8.00 27.58 26.58
N GLU A 197 9.27 27.89 26.81
CA GLU A 197 10.04 28.82 26.00
C GLU A 197 11.43 28.25 25.79
N PHE A 198 12.07 28.66 24.71
CA PHE A 198 13.38 28.17 24.32
C PHE A 198 14.38 29.31 24.19
N SER A 199 15.65 28.99 24.46
CA SER A 199 16.81 29.87 24.29
C SER A 199 17.92 29.10 23.59
N VAL A 200 17.61 28.59 22.40
CA VAL A 200 18.51 27.79 21.57
C VAL A 200 19.50 28.72 20.85
N SER A 201 20.78 28.38 20.93
CA SER A 201 21.91 29.12 20.37
C SER A 201 22.67 28.31 19.31
N THR A 202 22.51 26.98 19.30
CA THR A 202 23.18 26.08 18.36
C THR A 202 22.20 25.07 17.74
N MET A 203 22.60 24.46 16.62
CA MET A 203 21.84 23.36 16.00
C MET A 203 21.72 22.15 16.94
N SER A 204 22.78 21.81 17.67
CA SER A 204 22.77 20.69 18.61
C SER A 204 21.76 20.91 19.74
N GLU A 205 21.62 22.15 20.23
CA GLU A 205 20.56 22.49 21.20
C GLU A 205 19.17 22.37 20.58
N LEU A 206 18.98 22.82 19.33
CA LEU A 206 17.70 22.69 18.62
C LEU A 206 17.27 21.22 18.50
N GLN A 207 18.22 20.31 18.26
CA GLN A 207 17.98 18.87 18.16
C GLN A 207 17.52 18.21 19.46
N THR A 208 17.69 18.89 20.61
CA THR A 208 17.17 18.40 21.90
C THR A 208 15.72 18.82 22.17
N VAL A 209 15.17 19.75 21.37
CA VAL A 209 13.78 20.17 21.47
C VAL A 209 12.88 19.02 20.99
N PHE A 210 11.86 18.68 21.77
CA PHE A 210 10.91 17.64 21.39
C PHE A 210 10.18 18.01 20.09
N ASP A 211 10.01 17.02 19.20
CA ASP A 211 9.36 17.23 17.90
C ASP A 211 7.97 17.87 18.01
N THR A 212 7.18 17.47 19.01
CA THR A 212 5.85 18.07 19.26
C THR A 212 5.96 19.56 19.63
N ASP A 213 7.00 19.92 20.38
CA ASP A 213 7.24 21.31 20.75
C ASP A 213 7.72 22.12 19.54
N LEU A 214 8.56 21.51 18.69
CA LEU A 214 9.03 22.09 17.44
C LEU A 214 7.84 22.42 16.52
N ILE A 215 6.87 21.50 16.37
CA ILE A 215 5.64 21.70 15.58
C ILE A 215 4.82 22.88 16.12
N VAL A 216 4.63 22.97 17.44
CA VAL A 216 3.88 24.08 18.05
C VAL A 216 4.57 25.42 17.80
N VAL A 217 5.89 25.47 17.92
CA VAL A 217 6.64 26.70 17.63
C VAL A 217 6.58 27.06 16.14
N MET A 218 6.63 26.08 15.22
CA MET A 218 6.43 26.35 13.79
C MET A 218 5.06 26.95 13.47
N GLU A 219 4.00 26.49 14.16
CA GLU A 219 2.66 27.07 14.04
C GLU A 219 2.66 28.53 14.54
N GLY A 220 3.32 28.79 15.68
CA GLY A 220 3.50 30.16 16.19
C GLY A 220 4.35 31.06 15.29
N MET A 221 5.24 30.47 14.49
CA MET A 221 6.02 31.15 13.44
C MET A 221 5.24 31.29 12.12
N GLU A 222 3.99 30.81 12.05
CA GLU A 222 3.13 30.81 10.86
C GLU A 222 3.72 30.07 9.64
N LEU A 223 4.65 29.15 9.89
CA LEU A 223 5.22 28.26 8.86
C LEU A 223 4.21 27.18 8.45
N ILE A 224 3.36 26.80 9.40
CA ILE A 224 2.24 25.89 9.24
C ILE A 224 1.00 26.45 9.96
N ASP A 225 -0.19 26.01 9.58
CA ASP A 225 -1.44 26.31 10.28
C ASP A 225 -1.82 25.25 11.32
N GLY A 226 -2.89 25.50 12.07
CA GLY A 226 -3.33 24.61 13.15
C GLY A 226 -3.85 23.24 12.70
N ASN A 227 -4.39 23.12 11.48
CA ASN A 227 -4.82 21.83 10.92
C ASN A 227 -3.60 21.03 10.44
N GLN A 228 -2.63 21.70 9.85
CA GLN A 228 -1.34 21.13 9.49
C GLN A 228 -0.60 20.61 10.73
N ALA A 229 -0.56 21.39 11.81
CA ALA A 229 0.03 20.96 13.09
C ALA A 229 -0.64 19.69 13.65
N ALA A 230 -1.98 19.63 13.64
CA ALA A 230 -2.73 18.46 14.10
C ALA A 230 -2.45 17.21 13.25
N ARG A 231 -2.33 17.36 11.92
CA ARG A 231 -1.95 16.27 11.01
C ARG A 231 -0.51 15.78 11.25
N LEU A 232 0.43 16.69 11.51
CA LEU A 232 1.79 16.32 11.89
C LEU A 232 1.84 15.60 13.24
N GLU A 233 0.98 15.94 14.19
CA GLU A 233 0.87 15.21 15.46
C GLU A 233 0.42 13.75 15.22
N VAL A 234 -0.53 13.51 14.31
CA VAL A 234 -0.89 12.15 13.88
C VAL A 234 0.30 11.42 13.25
N CYS A 235 1.07 12.11 12.39
CA CYS A 235 2.29 11.55 11.81
C CYS A 235 3.35 11.19 12.87
N PHE A 236 3.50 12.03 13.90
CA PHE A 236 4.36 11.74 15.04
C PHE A 236 3.91 10.48 15.80
N GLN A 237 2.59 10.29 15.96
CA GLN A 237 2.07 9.05 16.55
C GLN A 237 2.37 7.83 15.69
N TYR A 238 2.25 7.92 14.36
CA TYR A 238 2.69 6.82 13.47
C TYR A 238 4.17 6.50 13.62
N ARG A 239 5.03 7.52 13.77
CA ARG A 239 6.44 7.32 14.09
C ARG A 239 6.63 6.61 15.43
N ASN A 240 5.95 7.02 16.48
CA ASN A 240 6.07 6.38 17.80
C ASN A 240 5.59 4.93 17.78
N HIS A 241 4.43 4.66 17.17
CA HIS A 241 3.91 3.31 16.98
C HIS A 241 4.82 2.45 16.10
N SER A 242 5.64 3.05 15.24
CA SER A 242 6.61 2.35 14.40
C SER A 242 7.96 2.11 15.09
N ALA A 243 8.35 2.97 16.04
CA ALA A 243 9.62 2.89 16.75
C ALA A 243 9.57 2.02 18.02
N HIS A 244 8.42 1.94 18.69
CA HIS A 244 8.25 1.20 19.94
C HIS A 244 7.55 -0.14 19.73
N PRO A 245 7.92 -1.22 20.44
CA PRO A 245 7.19 -2.48 20.36
C PRO A 245 5.75 -2.30 20.83
N GLY A 246 4.79 -2.86 20.09
CA GLY A 246 3.38 -2.78 20.38
C GLY A 246 2.56 -3.67 19.44
N GLU A 247 1.31 -3.95 19.82
CA GLU A 247 0.41 -4.84 19.07
C GLU A 247 -0.39 -4.10 17.98
N ALA A 248 -0.40 -2.77 17.99
CA ALA A 248 -1.11 -1.97 17.01
C ALA A 248 -0.47 -2.13 15.62
N PRO A 249 -1.20 -2.66 14.62
CA PRO A 249 -0.63 -2.93 13.31
C PRO A 249 -0.37 -1.64 12.53
N ILE A 250 0.83 -1.53 11.97
CA ILE A 250 1.20 -0.47 11.03
C ILE A 250 1.34 -1.09 9.64
N GLY A 251 0.34 -0.85 8.80
CA GLY A 251 0.26 -1.31 7.41
C GLY A 251 0.32 -0.18 6.38
N LYS A 252 0.28 -0.56 5.09
CA LYS A 252 0.36 0.34 3.93
C LYS A 252 -0.58 1.56 3.96
N PRO A 253 -1.84 1.49 4.44
CA PRO A 253 -2.69 2.67 4.53
C PRO A 253 -2.11 3.78 5.42
N HIS A 254 -1.48 3.41 6.54
CA HIS A 254 -0.83 4.36 7.44
C HIS A 254 0.40 5.00 6.79
N LEU A 255 1.16 4.20 6.05
CA LEU A 255 2.34 4.66 5.31
C LEU A 255 1.96 5.72 4.27
N VAL A 256 0.90 5.47 3.49
CA VAL A 256 0.40 6.42 2.50
C VAL A 256 -0.11 7.69 3.17
N ALA A 257 -0.92 7.56 4.21
CA ALA A 257 -1.42 8.73 4.95
C ALA A 257 -0.27 9.57 5.51
N PHE A 258 0.71 8.91 6.13
CA PHE A 258 1.93 9.53 6.66
C PHE A 258 2.72 10.28 5.59
N PHE A 259 3.08 9.61 4.48
CA PHE A 259 3.89 10.22 3.42
C PHE A 259 3.14 11.35 2.69
N SER A 260 1.83 11.24 2.52
CA SER A 260 1.01 12.31 1.94
C SER A 260 1.07 13.58 2.78
N ASP A 261 0.92 13.44 4.10
CA ASP A 261 0.92 14.57 5.03
C ASP A 261 2.30 15.22 5.12
N ILE A 262 3.37 14.45 5.34
CA ILE A 262 4.72 15.04 5.43
C ILE A 262 5.16 15.66 4.09
N ALA A 263 4.78 15.07 2.95
CA ALA A 263 5.12 15.61 1.64
C ALA A 263 4.44 16.97 1.42
N GLN A 264 3.14 17.09 1.69
CA GLN A 264 2.39 18.32 1.48
C GLN A 264 2.72 19.41 2.50
N ILE A 265 2.85 19.04 3.78
CA ILE A 265 2.95 19.99 4.88
C ILE A 265 4.40 20.46 5.09
N ILE A 266 5.37 19.57 4.84
CA ILE A 266 6.79 19.84 5.11
C ILE A 266 7.61 19.90 3.83
N LEU A 267 7.71 18.79 3.10
CA LEU A 267 8.74 18.63 2.07
C LEU A 267 8.49 19.52 0.83
N ARG A 268 7.23 19.70 0.45
CA ARG A 268 6.78 20.54 -0.69
C ARG A 268 6.21 21.88 -0.26
N ASN A 269 6.26 22.22 1.03
CA ASN A 269 5.72 23.48 1.53
C ASN A 269 6.70 24.63 1.21
N PRO A 270 6.30 25.64 0.42
CA PRO A 270 7.19 26.74 0.04
C PRO A 270 7.74 27.53 1.23
N LYS A 271 6.98 27.61 2.35
CA LYS A 271 7.42 28.28 3.58
C LYS A 271 8.55 27.52 4.28
N LEU A 272 8.74 26.24 3.96
CA LEU A 272 9.76 25.37 4.52
C LEU A 272 10.87 25.03 3.50
N ASP A 273 10.81 25.62 2.31
CA ASP A 273 11.84 25.47 1.30
C ASP A 273 13.15 26.16 1.75
N LEU A 274 14.26 25.49 1.52
CA LEU A 274 15.61 25.94 1.90
C LEU A 274 16.19 26.92 0.88
N ALA A 275 15.72 26.90 -0.37
CA ALA A 275 16.18 27.80 -1.44
C ALA A 275 15.59 29.23 -1.34
N SER A 276 14.53 29.42 -0.57
CA SER A 276 13.75 30.66 -0.48
C SER A 276 14.24 31.64 0.60
N SER A 277 15.54 31.65 0.92
CA SER A 277 16.10 32.47 2.02
C SER A 277 17.12 33.48 1.51
#